data_AF-A0A7G9WK69-F1
#
_entry.id   AF-A0A7G9WK69-F1
#
_cell.length_a   1.000
_cell.length_b   1.000
_cell.length_c   1.000
_cell.angle_alpha   90.00
_cell.angle_beta   90.00
_cell.angle_gamma   90.00
#
_symmetry.space_group_name_H-M   'P 1'
#
loop_
_entity.id
_entity.type
_entity.pdbx_description
1 polymer ?
#
loop_
_entity_poly.entity_id
_entity_poly.type
_entity_poly.pdbx_seq_one_letter_code
_entity_poly.pdbx_strand_id
1 'polypeptide(L)'
;MLSLNDIKHKRFQKASLRGGYMREEVDDFLDEVESSYDALIQKTAEQHDELERRDARARQLQDKIKELENQIEKYRKEEDEIKEALVSAQKMRDASVREARHQAEAILNDANLKAKDIVASASREIDGQKEKLQEMKQAVTDFRSTLLNLYKQHITLINDLPHQEPKQPEVKEAEEETAEPETEEAPAADEPPVATGNSTQESAEDDKPEPVTFATTEDEPDYLTAKPFEPVHTEKETKSPVAFGEEYDLDDDDASEIFSRRR
;
A
#
# COMPACT_ATOMS: atom_id res chain seq x y z
N MET A 1 -72.84 37.18 -20.39
CA MET A 1 -72.19 37.93 -19.29
C MET A 1 -72.35 39.42 -19.51
N LEU A 2 -73.43 39.98 -18.96
CA LEU A 2 -73.55 41.40 -18.66
C LEU A 2 -72.53 41.79 -17.60
N SER A 3 -71.92 42.97 -17.76
CA SER A 3 -71.20 43.62 -16.68
C SER A 3 -72.17 44.35 -15.74
N LEU A 4 -71.69 44.70 -14.55
CA LEU A 4 -72.43 45.54 -13.61
C LEU A 4 -72.75 46.94 -14.16
N ASN A 5 -72.06 47.39 -15.21
CA ASN A 5 -72.38 48.64 -15.90
C ASN A 5 -73.50 48.48 -16.93
N ASP A 6 -73.59 47.35 -17.62
CA ASP A 6 -74.65 47.10 -18.60
C ASP A 6 -76.01 47.01 -17.90
N ILE A 7 -76.06 46.31 -16.76
CA ILE A 7 -77.23 46.23 -15.88
C ILE A 7 -77.67 47.62 -15.39
N LYS A 8 -76.72 48.49 -15.02
CA LYS A 8 -77.00 49.85 -14.52
C LYS A 8 -77.53 50.81 -15.58
N HIS A 9 -77.28 50.56 -16.86
CA HIS A 9 -77.64 51.47 -17.96
C HIS A 9 -78.71 50.93 -18.91
N LYS A 10 -79.16 49.67 -18.76
CA LYS A 10 -80.30 49.10 -19.49
C LYS A 10 -81.54 49.99 -19.33
N ARG A 11 -82.25 50.25 -20.42
CA ARG A 11 -83.47 51.06 -20.48
C ARG A 11 -84.48 50.36 -21.38
N PHE A 12 -85.59 49.92 -20.80
CA PHE A 12 -86.67 49.25 -21.53
C PHE A 12 -87.56 50.23 -22.30
N GLN A 13 -88.06 49.79 -23.45
CA GLN A 13 -89.01 50.52 -24.28
C GLN A 13 -90.40 50.55 -23.65
N LYS A 14 -91.19 51.56 -24.01
CA LYS A 14 -92.52 51.81 -23.42
C LYS A 14 -93.63 51.27 -24.34
N ALA A 15 -94.44 50.35 -23.82
CA ALA A 15 -95.52 49.69 -24.56
C ALA A 15 -96.59 50.69 -25.03
N SER A 16 -96.75 50.80 -26.35
CA SER A 16 -97.33 51.98 -27.03
C SER A 16 -98.81 52.24 -26.77
N LEU A 17 -99.59 51.25 -26.33
CA LEU A 17 -101.06 51.37 -26.18
C LEU A 17 -101.58 51.35 -24.74
N ARG A 18 -100.76 51.03 -23.73
CA ARG A 18 -101.29 50.77 -22.36
C ARG A 18 -100.48 51.27 -21.18
N GLY A 19 -99.33 51.90 -21.40
CA GLY A 19 -98.57 52.58 -20.34
C GLY A 19 -97.84 51.62 -19.39
N GLY A 20 -96.79 50.99 -19.89
CA GLY A 20 -95.85 50.16 -19.13
C GLY A 20 -94.57 49.94 -19.93
N TYR A 21 -93.64 49.12 -19.45
CA TYR A 21 -92.52 48.65 -20.26
C TYR A 21 -92.97 47.50 -21.18
N MET A 22 -92.22 47.23 -22.25
CA MET A 22 -92.35 45.99 -23.02
C MET A 22 -92.08 44.80 -22.06
N ARG A 23 -92.97 43.80 -22.05
CA ARG A 23 -92.76 42.61 -21.21
C ARG A 23 -91.61 41.76 -21.77
N GLU A 24 -91.68 41.44 -23.06
CA GLU A 24 -90.69 40.61 -23.75
C GLU A 24 -89.25 41.11 -23.52
N GLU A 25 -88.99 42.41 -23.70
CA GLU A 25 -87.67 43.03 -23.46
C GLU A 25 -87.21 43.01 -21.98
N VAL A 26 -88.14 42.91 -21.03
CA VAL A 26 -87.83 42.77 -19.60
C VAL A 26 -87.53 41.32 -19.27
N ASP A 27 -88.35 40.38 -19.77
CA ASP A 27 -88.19 38.95 -19.57
C ASP A 27 -86.87 38.46 -20.24
N ASP A 28 -86.62 38.83 -21.51
CA ASP A 28 -85.37 38.57 -22.25
C ASP A 28 -84.12 39.04 -21.46
N PHE A 29 -84.22 40.18 -20.77
CA PHE A 29 -83.12 40.74 -19.98
C PHE A 29 -82.96 40.07 -18.62
N LEU A 30 -84.04 39.56 -18.02
CA LEU A 30 -83.95 38.77 -16.80
C LEU A 30 -83.26 37.43 -17.09
N ASP A 31 -83.61 36.76 -18.19
CA ASP A 31 -82.91 35.57 -18.70
C ASP A 31 -81.43 35.86 -19.00
N GLU A 32 -81.13 37.01 -19.62
CA GLU A 32 -79.76 37.46 -19.92
C GLU A 32 -78.95 37.74 -18.63
N VAL A 33 -79.59 38.23 -17.57
CA VAL A 33 -78.99 38.46 -16.24
C VAL A 33 -78.79 37.14 -15.48
N GLU A 34 -79.78 36.23 -15.49
CA GLU A 34 -79.70 34.91 -14.86
C GLU A 34 -78.56 34.09 -15.48
N SER A 35 -78.55 33.94 -16.81
CA SER A 35 -77.46 33.30 -17.56
C SER A 35 -76.09 33.93 -17.30
N SER A 36 -76.04 35.26 -17.12
CA SER A 36 -74.80 35.97 -16.80
C SER A 36 -74.34 35.79 -15.35
N TYR A 37 -75.26 35.53 -14.42
CA TYR A 37 -74.99 35.30 -13.01
C TYR A 37 -74.57 33.85 -12.75
N ASP A 38 -75.23 32.88 -13.37
CA ASP A 38 -74.83 31.46 -13.35
C ASP A 38 -73.43 31.26 -13.93
N ALA A 39 -73.16 31.87 -15.08
CA ALA A 39 -71.82 31.86 -15.67
C ALA A 39 -70.76 32.53 -14.77
N LEU A 40 -71.16 33.51 -13.94
CA LEU A 40 -70.27 34.13 -12.96
C LEU A 40 -70.01 33.20 -11.77
N ILE A 41 -71.05 32.53 -11.24
CA ILE A 41 -70.92 31.51 -10.20
C ILE A 41 -69.98 30.39 -10.68
N GLN A 42 -70.23 29.81 -11.86
CA GLN A 42 -69.39 28.78 -12.45
C GLN A 42 -67.94 29.24 -12.56
N LYS A 43 -67.70 30.43 -13.12
CA LYS A 43 -66.34 30.98 -13.25
C LYS A 43 -65.66 31.21 -11.89
N THR A 44 -66.38 31.64 -10.86
CA THR A 44 -65.80 31.78 -9.51
C THR A 44 -65.45 30.44 -8.87
N ALA A 45 -66.24 29.38 -9.13
CA ALA A 45 -65.90 28.02 -8.72
C ALA A 45 -64.67 27.49 -9.46
N GLU A 46 -64.62 27.63 -10.79
CA GLU A 46 -63.45 27.26 -11.62
C GLU A 46 -62.16 27.97 -11.16
N GLN A 47 -62.25 29.27 -10.85
CA GLN A 47 -61.12 30.03 -10.31
C GLN A 47 -60.71 29.60 -8.90
N HIS A 48 -61.65 29.14 -8.06
CA HIS A 48 -61.34 28.60 -6.73
C HIS A 48 -60.61 27.25 -6.85
N ASP A 49 -61.13 26.34 -7.67
CA ASP A 49 -60.49 25.08 -8.06
C ASP A 49 -59.07 25.29 -8.60
N GLU A 50 -58.87 26.27 -9.48
CA GLU A 50 -57.54 26.62 -9.99
C GLU A 50 -56.59 27.12 -8.89
N LEU A 51 -57.08 27.94 -7.95
CA LEU A 51 -56.28 28.43 -6.82
C LEU A 51 -55.86 27.28 -5.90
N GLU A 52 -56.77 26.38 -5.52
CA GLU A 52 -56.43 25.20 -4.70
C GLU A 52 -55.40 24.31 -5.40
N ARG A 53 -55.55 24.09 -6.71
CA ARG A 53 -54.57 23.33 -7.54
C ARG A 53 -53.24 24.06 -7.71
N ARG A 54 -53.15 25.38 -7.48
CA ARG A 54 -51.90 26.15 -7.46
C ARG A 54 -51.24 26.08 -6.10
N ASP A 55 -52.02 26.24 -5.02
CA ASP A 55 -51.53 26.14 -3.64
C ASP A 55 -51.03 24.73 -3.30
N ALA A 56 -51.72 23.68 -3.78
CA ALA A 56 -51.28 22.29 -3.64
C ALA A 56 -49.90 22.06 -4.30
N ARG A 57 -49.71 22.59 -5.53
CA ARG A 57 -48.42 22.53 -6.24
C ARG A 57 -47.34 23.39 -5.58
N ALA A 58 -47.70 24.56 -5.04
CA ALA A 58 -46.77 25.40 -4.30
C ALA A 58 -46.24 24.69 -3.04
N ARG A 59 -47.11 23.99 -2.30
CA ARG A 59 -46.71 23.16 -1.14
C ARG A 59 -45.81 21.99 -1.58
N GLN A 60 -46.18 21.25 -2.62
CA GLN A 60 -45.34 20.17 -3.17
C GLN A 60 -43.93 20.65 -3.58
N LEU A 61 -43.84 21.83 -4.22
CA LEU A 61 -42.54 22.42 -4.57
C LEU A 61 -41.76 22.88 -3.34
N GLN A 62 -42.41 23.49 -2.34
CA GLN A 62 -41.76 23.85 -1.07
C GLN A 62 -41.24 22.63 -0.31
N ASP A 63 -41.97 21.52 -0.30
CA ASP A 63 -41.53 20.28 0.35
C ASP A 63 -40.38 19.61 -0.42
N LYS A 64 -40.39 19.66 -1.76
CA LYS A 64 -39.25 19.19 -2.57
C LYS A 64 -38.02 20.08 -2.42
N ILE A 65 -38.18 21.39 -2.25
CA ILE A 65 -37.08 22.31 -1.92
C ILE A 65 -36.43 21.89 -0.59
N LYS A 66 -37.22 21.69 0.48
CA LYS A 66 -36.70 21.22 1.79
C LYS A 66 -35.97 19.87 1.67
N GLU A 67 -36.51 18.94 0.88
CA GLU A 67 -35.87 17.63 0.66
C GLU A 67 -34.49 17.78 -0.02
N LEU A 68 -34.39 18.65 -1.03
CA LEU A 68 -33.14 18.96 -1.72
C LEU A 68 -32.16 19.75 -0.84
N GLU A 69 -32.64 20.69 -0.01
CA GLU A 69 -31.84 21.41 0.99
C GLU A 69 -31.22 20.44 2.00
N ASN A 70 -32.02 19.50 2.53
CA ASN A 70 -31.54 18.43 3.43
C ASN A 70 -30.50 17.52 2.74
N GLN A 71 -30.68 17.20 1.45
CA GLN A 71 -29.70 16.42 0.68
C GLN A 71 -28.39 17.21 0.47
N ILE A 72 -28.46 18.51 0.17
CA ILE A 72 -27.28 19.38 0.05
C ILE A 72 -26.55 19.51 1.39
N GLU A 73 -27.27 19.62 2.52
CA GLU A 73 -26.64 19.64 3.84
C GLU A 73 -25.97 18.30 4.19
N LYS A 74 -26.60 17.17 3.86
CA LYS A 74 -26.01 15.83 4.01
C LYS A 74 -24.73 15.69 3.20
N TYR A 75 -24.76 16.02 1.90
CA TYR A 75 -23.57 15.92 1.04
C TYR A 75 -22.44 16.84 1.49
N ARG A 76 -22.73 18.03 2.04
CA ARG A 76 -21.70 18.92 2.61
C ARG A 76 -21.02 18.32 3.83
N LYS A 77 -21.78 17.69 4.74
CA LYS A 77 -21.22 16.98 5.90
C LYS A 77 -20.34 15.80 5.46
N GLU A 78 -20.82 15.01 4.50
CA GLU A 78 -20.04 13.92 3.90
C GLU A 78 -18.76 14.45 3.20
N GLU A 79 -18.82 15.59 2.52
CA GLU A 79 -17.66 16.23 1.90
C GLU A 79 -16.62 16.69 2.95
N ASP A 80 -17.07 17.23 4.09
CA ASP A 80 -16.19 17.66 5.18
C ASP A 80 -15.61 16.48 5.99
N GLU A 81 -16.40 15.42 6.24
CA GLU A 81 -15.93 14.16 6.80
C GLU A 81 -14.85 13.51 5.89
N ILE A 82 -15.05 13.52 4.58
CA ILE A 82 -14.06 13.03 3.60
C ILE A 82 -12.79 13.89 3.60
N LYS A 83 -12.88 15.21 3.77
CA LYS A 83 -11.70 16.08 3.92
C LYS A 83 -10.93 15.75 5.20
N GLU A 84 -11.61 15.55 6.33
CA GLU A 84 -10.96 15.18 7.59
C GLU A 84 -10.32 13.78 7.52
N ALA A 85 -11.01 12.81 6.90
CA ALA A 85 -10.45 11.48 6.61
C ALA A 85 -9.20 11.56 5.72
N LEU A 86 -9.21 12.40 4.68
CA LEU A 86 -8.06 12.59 3.79
C LEU A 86 -6.87 13.25 4.49
N VAL A 87 -7.11 14.29 5.31
CA VAL A 87 -6.06 14.98 6.08
C VAL A 87 -5.48 14.08 7.17
N SER A 88 -6.31 13.31 7.87
CA SER A 88 -5.85 12.34 8.88
C SER A 88 -5.09 11.18 8.26
N ALA A 89 -5.56 10.61 7.13
CA ALA A 89 -4.84 9.61 6.36
C ALA A 89 -3.49 10.12 5.84
N GLN A 90 -3.43 11.37 5.34
CA GLN A 90 -2.16 12.01 4.98
C GLN A 90 -1.23 12.14 6.20
N LYS A 91 -1.73 12.64 7.34
CA LYS A 91 -0.93 12.79 8.56
C LYS A 91 -0.40 11.45 9.07
N MET A 92 -1.19 10.38 8.97
CA MET A 92 -0.81 9.01 9.32
C MET A 92 0.26 8.46 8.37
N ARG A 93 0.10 8.63 7.05
CA ARG A 93 1.12 8.30 6.03
C ARG A 93 2.43 9.04 6.32
N ASP A 94 2.36 10.35 6.55
CA ASP A 94 3.54 11.20 6.78
C ASP A 94 4.19 10.95 8.16
N ALA A 95 3.47 10.30 9.10
CA ALA A 95 4.03 9.72 10.31
C ALA A 95 4.73 8.39 10.05
N SER A 96 4.05 7.44 9.42
CA SER A 96 4.58 6.11 9.06
C SER A 96 5.87 6.21 8.20
N VAL A 97 5.91 7.10 7.21
CA VAL A 97 7.10 7.34 6.39
C VAL A 97 8.26 7.93 7.19
N ARG A 98 7.99 8.74 8.24
CA ARG A 98 9.02 9.26 9.14
C ARG A 98 9.56 8.16 10.06
N GLU A 99 8.67 7.34 10.61
CA GLU A 99 9.02 6.21 11.47
C GLU A 99 9.84 5.15 10.72
N ALA A 100 9.39 4.72 9.53
CA ALA A 100 10.11 3.76 8.70
C ALA A 100 11.52 4.26 8.31
N ARG A 101 11.67 5.57 8.06
CA ARG A 101 13.00 6.19 7.84
C ARG A 101 13.86 6.16 9.09
N HIS A 102 13.32 6.53 10.25
CA HIS A 102 14.05 6.47 11.52
C HIS A 102 14.48 5.04 11.88
N GLN A 103 13.62 4.05 11.67
CA GLN A 103 13.94 2.62 11.84
C GLN A 103 15.04 2.17 10.86
N ALA A 104 14.96 2.55 9.59
CA ALA A 104 15.99 2.25 8.59
C ALA A 104 17.33 2.92 8.91
N GLU A 105 17.33 4.18 9.35
CA GLU A 105 18.53 4.91 9.81
C GLU A 105 19.15 4.24 11.05
N ALA A 106 18.34 3.77 12.00
CA ALA A 106 18.83 3.02 13.16
C ALA A 106 19.50 1.69 12.75
N ILE A 107 18.86 0.92 11.86
CA ILE A 107 19.41 -0.35 11.33
C ILE A 107 20.71 -0.10 10.55
N LEU A 108 20.78 0.93 9.70
CA LEU A 108 21.98 1.29 8.96
C LEU A 108 23.13 1.71 9.88
N ASN A 109 22.84 2.44 10.97
CA ASN A 109 23.85 2.83 11.95
C ASN A 109 24.37 1.64 12.76
N ASP A 110 23.50 0.76 13.23
CA ASP A 110 23.87 -0.49 13.92
C ASP A 110 24.72 -1.42 13.03
N ALA A 111 24.29 -1.64 11.78
CA ALA A 111 25.05 -2.43 10.81
C ALA A 111 26.43 -1.83 10.52
N ASN A 112 26.53 -0.51 10.42
CA ASN A 112 27.78 0.21 10.21
C ASN A 112 28.72 0.14 11.43
N LEU A 113 28.17 0.19 12.65
CA LEU A 113 28.94 -0.02 13.89
C LEU A 113 29.48 -1.47 13.97
N LYS A 114 28.63 -2.47 13.72
CA LYS A 114 29.02 -3.89 13.68
C LYS A 114 30.08 -4.16 12.61
N ALA A 115 29.92 -3.61 11.41
CA ALA A 115 30.92 -3.74 10.34
C ALA A 115 32.26 -3.11 10.73
N LYS A 116 32.28 -1.95 11.39
CA LYS A 116 33.49 -1.30 11.90
C LYS A 116 34.19 -2.13 12.98
N ASP A 117 33.42 -2.71 13.90
CA ASP A 117 33.98 -3.54 14.97
C ASP A 117 34.60 -4.84 14.41
N ILE A 118 33.93 -5.51 13.46
CA ILE A 118 34.45 -6.68 12.74
C ILE A 118 35.76 -6.36 11.99
N VAL A 119 35.83 -5.19 11.32
CA VAL A 119 37.07 -4.76 10.66
C VAL A 119 38.16 -4.43 11.68
N ALA A 120 37.83 -3.85 12.82
CA ALA A 120 38.77 -3.54 13.89
C ALA A 120 39.30 -4.80 14.61
N SER A 121 38.46 -5.80 14.89
CA SER A 121 38.88 -7.08 15.49
C SER A 121 39.75 -7.88 14.53
N ALA A 122 39.32 -8.06 13.27
CA ALA A 122 40.11 -8.72 12.24
C ALA A 122 41.48 -8.04 12.02
N SER A 123 41.55 -6.71 12.10
CA SER A 123 42.82 -5.98 11.99
C SER A 123 43.77 -6.27 13.16
N ARG A 124 43.25 -6.29 14.40
CA ARG A 124 44.02 -6.66 15.60
C ARG A 124 44.51 -8.11 15.54
N GLU A 125 43.67 -9.03 15.06
CA GLU A 125 44.05 -10.44 14.86
C GLU A 125 45.14 -10.59 13.81
N ILE A 126 45.03 -9.91 12.67
CA ILE A 126 46.04 -9.88 11.62
C ILE A 126 47.38 -9.34 12.14
N ASP A 127 47.37 -8.26 12.93
CA ASP A 127 48.60 -7.69 13.49
C ASP A 127 49.22 -8.60 14.56
N GLY A 128 48.42 -9.17 15.47
CA GLY A 128 48.89 -10.18 16.43
C GLY A 128 49.39 -11.48 15.78
N GLN A 129 48.90 -11.83 14.58
CA GLN A 129 49.46 -12.92 13.78
C GLN A 129 50.79 -12.54 13.12
N LYS A 130 50.95 -11.30 12.64
CA LYS A 130 52.25 -10.79 12.12
C LYS A 130 53.33 -10.82 13.21
N GLU A 131 52.99 -10.39 14.43
CA GLU A 131 53.91 -10.39 15.57
C GLU A 131 54.40 -11.80 15.90
N LYS A 132 53.48 -12.77 16.08
CA LYS A 132 53.82 -14.19 16.31
C LYS A 132 54.65 -14.79 15.16
N LEU A 133 54.35 -14.41 13.91
CA LEU A 133 55.09 -14.87 12.73
C LEU A 133 56.50 -14.24 12.65
N GLN A 134 56.69 -13.03 13.18
CA GLN A 134 58.00 -12.41 13.35
C GLN A 134 58.80 -13.07 14.49
N GLU A 135 58.18 -13.30 15.65
CA GLU A 135 58.76 -14.02 16.79
C GLU A 135 59.24 -15.42 16.38
N MET A 136 58.40 -16.19 15.69
CA MET A 136 58.78 -17.53 15.20
C MET A 136 59.91 -17.48 14.16
N LYS A 137 59.99 -16.44 13.32
CA LYS A 137 61.14 -16.23 12.41
C LYS A 137 62.42 -15.88 13.16
N GLN A 138 62.34 -15.13 14.25
CA GLN A 138 63.48 -14.85 15.13
C GLN A 138 63.94 -16.14 15.80
N ALA A 139 63.05 -16.89 16.45
CA ALA A 139 63.35 -18.18 17.09
C ALA A 139 63.99 -19.20 16.12
N VAL A 140 63.54 -19.29 14.86
CA VAL A 140 64.16 -20.14 13.83
C VAL A 140 65.57 -19.64 13.43
N THR A 141 65.78 -18.32 13.40
CA THR A 141 67.09 -17.71 13.13
C THR A 141 68.06 -17.95 14.28
N ASP A 142 67.59 -17.81 15.51
CA ASP A 142 68.36 -18.04 16.73
C ASP A 142 68.74 -19.52 16.87
N PHE A 143 67.78 -20.44 16.65
CA PHE A 143 68.04 -21.89 16.59
C PHE A 143 69.06 -22.25 15.51
N ARG A 144 68.98 -21.64 14.32
CA ARG A 144 70.00 -21.81 13.28
C ARG A 144 71.37 -21.31 13.75
N SER A 145 71.42 -20.22 14.51
CA SER A 145 72.69 -19.67 15.03
C SER A 145 73.31 -20.56 16.12
N THR A 146 72.50 -21.11 17.04
CA THR A 146 72.98 -22.00 18.11
C THR A 146 73.43 -23.33 17.54
N LEU A 147 72.67 -23.92 16.59
CA LEU A 147 73.04 -25.14 15.89
C LEU A 147 74.36 -24.97 15.09
N LEU A 148 74.53 -23.85 14.39
CA LEU A 148 75.79 -23.55 13.69
C LEU A 148 76.98 -23.36 14.66
N ASN A 149 76.76 -22.82 15.85
CA ASN A 149 77.82 -22.70 16.86
C ASN A 149 78.14 -24.05 17.52
N LEU A 150 77.14 -24.91 17.75
CA LEU A 150 77.34 -26.28 18.22
C LEU A 150 78.16 -27.10 17.21
N TYR A 151 77.81 -27.04 15.91
CA TYR A 151 78.62 -27.71 14.87
C TYR A 151 80.05 -27.20 14.81
N LYS A 152 80.30 -25.89 14.99
CA LYS A 152 81.68 -25.36 15.09
C LYS A 152 82.41 -25.92 16.31
N GLN A 153 81.78 -25.97 17.48
CA GLN A 153 82.38 -26.55 18.69
C GLN A 153 82.75 -28.03 18.48
N HIS A 154 81.86 -28.81 17.87
CA HIS A 154 82.14 -30.21 17.52
C HIS A 154 83.28 -30.33 16.50
N ILE A 155 83.35 -29.48 15.47
CA ILE A 155 84.46 -29.48 14.50
C ILE A 155 85.80 -29.10 15.15
N THR A 156 85.81 -28.14 16.09
CA THR A 156 87.03 -27.84 16.87
C THR A 156 87.49 -29.07 17.66
N LEU A 157 86.58 -29.71 18.42
CA LEU A 157 86.89 -30.93 19.18
C LEU A 157 87.34 -32.11 18.29
N ILE A 158 86.87 -32.18 17.03
CA ILE A 158 87.30 -33.19 16.05
C ILE A 158 88.69 -32.88 15.47
N ASN A 159 89.05 -31.62 15.29
CA ASN A 159 90.40 -31.22 14.86
C ASN A 159 91.42 -31.30 16.01
N ASP A 160 90.98 -31.11 17.26
CA ASP A 160 91.81 -31.29 18.46
C ASP A 160 92.03 -32.78 18.81
N LEU A 161 91.30 -33.71 18.18
CA LEU A 161 91.59 -35.15 18.27
C LEU A 161 92.82 -35.49 17.41
N PRO A 162 93.86 -36.14 17.98
CA PRO A 162 95.09 -36.41 17.27
C PRO A 162 94.85 -37.38 16.11
N HIS A 163 95.27 -36.98 14.91
CA HIS A 163 95.13 -37.80 13.71
C HIS A 163 95.87 -39.14 13.87
N GLN A 164 95.10 -40.22 13.95
CA GLN A 164 95.59 -41.57 13.69
C GLN A 164 95.09 -41.99 12.31
N GLU A 165 95.95 -41.88 11.30
CA GLU A 165 95.79 -42.69 10.09
C GLU A 165 95.91 -44.17 10.49
N PRO A 166 94.86 -45.00 10.33
CA PRO A 166 94.99 -46.43 10.60
C PRO A 166 95.83 -47.04 9.49
N LYS A 167 97.09 -47.35 9.77
CA LYS A 167 97.91 -48.17 8.85
C LYS A 167 97.19 -49.48 8.58
N GLN A 168 96.99 -49.79 7.31
CA GLN A 168 96.56 -51.12 6.88
C GLN A 168 97.51 -52.20 7.42
N PRO A 169 96.95 -53.32 7.87
CA PRO A 169 97.49 -54.64 7.60
C PRO A 169 96.67 -55.30 6.48
N GLU A 170 97.28 -55.49 5.32
CA GLU A 170 97.03 -56.71 4.54
C GLU A 170 97.46 -57.91 5.42
N VAL A 171 96.88 -59.11 5.41
CA VAL A 171 96.07 -59.89 4.43
C VAL A 171 95.14 -60.82 5.28
N LYS A 172 94.18 -61.63 4.79
CA LYS A 172 93.94 -62.25 3.48
C LYS A 172 92.46 -62.64 3.27
N GLU A 173 92.10 -63.19 2.11
CA GLU A 173 90.72 -63.52 1.73
C GLU A 173 89.99 -64.54 2.63
N ALA A 174 88.67 -64.33 2.76
CA ALA A 174 87.68 -65.41 2.72
C ALA A 174 86.46 -64.93 1.91
N GLU A 175 86.26 -65.52 0.74
CA GLU A 175 84.98 -65.59 0.03
C GLU A 175 84.11 -66.66 0.75
N GLU A 176 82.77 -66.75 0.69
CA GLU A 176 81.71 -66.04 -0.06
C GLU A 176 80.73 -65.42 1.01
N GLU A 177 79.47 -64.99 0.81
CA GLU A 177 78.45 -65.22 -0.21
C GLU A 177 77.39 -64.07 -0.19
N THR A 178 76.61 -63.93 -1.26
CA THR A 178 75.62 -62.84 -1.45
C THR A 178 74.25 -63.11 -0.78
N ALA A 179 73.74 -62.15 0.01
CA ALA A 179 72.30 -62.01 0.27
C ALA A 179 71.90 -60.59 0.74
N GLU A 180 71.34 -59.80 -0.18
CA GLU A 180 70.29 -58.79 0.10
C GLU A 180 69.02 -59.25 -0.63
N PRO A 181 67.81 -58.82 -0.23
CA PRO A 181 67.37 -58.52 1.14
C PRO A 181 66.04 -59.23 1.44
N GLU A 182 65.70 -59.46 2.72
CA GLU A 182 64.32 -59.80 3.07
C GLU A 182 63.87 -59.22 4.41
N THR A 183 62.64 -58.72 4.40
CA THR A 183 61.93 -58.14 5.55
C THR A 183 61.35 -59.22 6.45
N GLU A 184 61.45 -59.04 7.77
CA GLU A 184 60.41 -59.55 8.68
C GLU A 184 60.20 -58.58 9.85
N GLU A 185 58.94 -58.20 10.07
CA GLU A 185 58.52 -57.39 11.22
C GLU A 185 58.29 -58.29 12.44
N ALA A 186 58.54 -57.76 13.65
CA ALA A 186 58.17 -58.42 14.90
C ALA A 186 57.50 -57.42 15.87
N PRO A 187 56.46 -57.81 16.63
CA PRO A 187 55.24 -57.00 16.64
C PRO A 187 54.67 -56.68 18.04
N ALA A 188 53.40 -56.20 18.06
CA ALA A 188 52.49 -55.84 19.17
C ALA A 188 52.35 -54.32 19.40
N ALA A 189 51.16 -53.74 19.61
CA ALA A 189 49.76 -54.18 19.45
C ALA A 189 48.89 -52.90 19.26
N ASP A 190 47.59 -52.88 18.95
CA ASP A 190 46.53 -53.91 19.00
C ASP A 190 45.43 -53.63 17.92
N GLU A 191 44.38 -54.45 17.85
CA GLU A 191 43.31 -54.44 16.84
C GLU A 191 42.18 -53.38 17.09
N PRO A 192 40.95 -53.49 16.53
CA PRO A 192 40.62 -53.01 15.17
C PRO A 192 39.42 -52.01 15.10
N PRO A 193 39.30 -51.20 14.03
CA PRO A 193 38.12 -50.36 13.82
C PRO A 193 37.03 -51.06 12.98
N VAL A 194 36.02 -51.68 13.63
CA VAL A 194 34.92 -52.37 12.92
C VAL A 194 33.52 -51.84 13.28
N ALA A 195 33.08 -50.87 12.49
CA ALA A 195 31.72 -50.64 11.97
C ALA A 195 30.44 -50.69 12.85
N THR A 196 29.48 -49.85 12.44
CA THR A 196 28.01 -49.93 12.65
C THR A 196 27.45 -49.41 13.98
N GLY A 197 26.25 -48.81 13.92
CA GLY A 197 25.39 -48.54 15.08
C GLY A 197 24.91 -47.09 15.16
N ASN A 198 23.59 -46.89 15.13
CA ASN A 198 22.94 -45.57 15.28
C ASN A 198 22.19 -45.46 16.62
N SER A 199 21.97 -44.23 17.07
CA SER A 199 20.93 -43.78 18.03
C SER A 199 21.10 -44.04 19.55
N THR A 200 21.05 -42.92 20.31
CA THR A 200 20.07 -42.62 21.40
C THR A 200 20.13 -43.48 22.69
N GLN A 201 19.93 -43.02 23.94
CA GLN A 201 19.40 -41.81 24.65
C GLN A 201 20.30 -41.63 25.92
N GLU A 202 20.40 -40.56 26.73
CA GLU A 202 19.87 -39.18 26.91
C GLU A 202 20.91 -38.44 27.82
N SER A 203 20.84 -37.24 28.40
CA SER A 203 19.95 -36.05 28.52
C SER A 203 20.87 -34.86 28.95
N ALA A 204 20.52 -33.57 29.08
CA ALA A 204 19.25 -32.83 29.05
C ALA A 204 19.52 -31.34 28.65
N GLU A 205 18.50 -30.48 28.78
CA GLU A 205 18.50 -28.99 28.69
C GLU A 205 18.76 -28.34 27.31
N ASP A 206 17.83 -27.44 26.94
CA ASP A 206 17.74 -26.65 25.72
C ASP A 206 18.86 -25.61 25.54
N ASP A 207 19.29 -25.41 24.28
CA ASP A 207 19.05 -24.14 23.55
C ASP A 207 19.39 -24.30 22.06
N LYS A 208 18.43 -24.04 21.17
CA LYS A 208 18.69 -23.79 19.74
C LYS A 208 17.53 -22.98 19.13
N PRO A 209 17.75 -21.75 18.65
CA PRO A 209 16.65 -20.84 18.33
C PRO A 209 15.87 -21.23 17.07
N GLU A 210 14.56 -21.32 17.22
CA GLU A 210 13.58 -21.32 16.13
C GLU A 210 13.49 -19.92 15.47
N PRO A 211 13.00 -19.81 14.21
CA PRO A 211 12.76 -18.52 13.58
C PRO A 211 11.62 -17.76 14.28
N VAL A 212 11.98 -16.71 15.03
CA VAL A 212 11.03 -15.90 15.83
C VAL A 212 9.95 -15.21 15.00
N THR A 213 8.76 -15.81 14.96
CA THR A 213 7.53 -15.22 14.41
C THR A 213 6.93 -14.23 15.41
N PHE A 214 7.22 -12.94 15.24
CA PHE A 214 6.56 -11.88 16.02
C PHE A 214 5.20 -11.51 15.41
N ALA A 215 4.18 -12.29 15.77
CA ALA A 215 2.77 -11.95 15.58
C ALA A 215 2.00 -12.28 16.87
N THR A 216 1.80 -11.28 17.73
CA THR A 216 0.99 -11.44 18.96
C THR A 216 -0.49 -11.35 18.59
N THR A 217 -1.09 -12.47 18.20
CA THR A 217 -2.49 -12.55 17.76
C THR A 217 -3.45 -12.81 18.92
N GLU A 218 -3.80 -11.75 19.65
CA GLU A 218 -5.08 -11.65 20.36
C GLU A 218 -5.75 -10.34 19.89
N ASP A 219 -7.05 -10.39 19.57
CA ASP A 219 -7.82 -9.37 18.83
C ASP A 219 -7.28 -8.98 17.42
N GLU A 220 -7.30 -9.95 16.49
CA GLU A 220 -7.60 -9.64 15.08
C GLU A 220 -9.07 -10.00 14.76
N PRO A 221 -9.84 -9.12 14.09
CA PRO A 221 -11.17 -9.47 13.60
C PRO A 221 -11.06 -10.41 12.40
N ASP A 222 -11.75 -11.56 12.41
CA ASP A 222 -11.67 -12.57 11.35
C ASP A 222 -12.18 -12.04 9.99
N TYR A 223 -11.25 -11.55 9.17
CA TYR A 223 -11.49 -11.09 7.81
C TYR A 223 -11.46 -12.22 6.76
N LEU A 224 -11.33 -13.48 7.17
CA LEU A 224 -11.32 -14.66 6.28
C LEU A 224 -12.67 -15.40 6.19
N THR A 225 -13.61 -15.16 7.13
CA THR A 225 -15.01 -15.63 7.01
C THR A 225 -15.96 -14.62 6.36
N ALA A 226 -15.44 -13.50 5.86
CA ALA A 226 -16.21 -12.56 5.05
C ALA A 226 -16.73 -13.25 3.77
N LYS A 227 -18.05 -13.52 3.71
CA LYS A 227 -18.69 -14.04 2.50
C LYS A 227 -18.41 -13.10 1.33
N PRO A 228 -18.06 -13.61 0.12
CA PRO A 228 -17.92 -12.75 -1.05
C PRO A 228 -19.25 -12.04 -1.31
N PHE A 229 -19.20 -10.73 -1.53
CA PHE A 229 -20.37 -9.96 -1.91
C PHE A 229 -20.98 -10.56 -3.18
N GLU A 230 -22.28 -10.88 -3.13
CA GLU A 230 -23.00 -11.37 -4.30
C GLU A 230 -22.93 -10.31 -5.41
N PRO A 231 -22.58 -10.68 -6.65
CA PRO A 231 -22.47 -9.71 -7.73
C PRO A 231 -23.85 -9.12 -8.00
N VAL A 232 -23.96 -7.79 -7.89
CA VAL A 232 -25.21 -7.07 -8.13
C VAL A 232 -25.71 -7.43 -9.53
N HIS A 233 -26.83 -8.15 -9.61
CA HIS A 233 -27.51 -8.41 -10.86
C HIS A 233 -28.02 -7.08 -11.43
N THR A 234 -27.27 -6.52 -12.37
CA THR A 234 -27.71 -5.37 -13.16
C THR A 234 -28.86 -5.80 -14.07
N GLU A 235 -30.07 -5.40 -13.69
CA GLU A 235 -31.22 -5.51 -14.58
C GLU A 235 -30.95 -4.74 -15.87
N LYS A 236 -31.39 -5.30 -17.00
CA LYS A 236 -31.05 -4.80 -18.34
C LYS A 236 -31.89 -3.59 -18.74
N GLU A 237 -31.62 -2.43 -18.14
CA GLU A 237 -32.02 -1.16 -18.77
C GLU A 237 -31.15 -0.89 -20.02
N THR A 238 -31.73 -1.13 -21.20
CA THR A 238 -31.08 -0.85 -22.48
C THR A 238 -31.09 0.65 -22.78
N LYS A 239 -30.05 1.36 -22.33
CA LYS A 239 -29.72 2.72 -22.79
C LYS A 239 -28.35 2.71 -23.43
N SER A 240 -28.32 2.94 -24.75
CA SER A 240 -27.10 3.07 -25.54
C SER A 240 -26.27 4.28 -25.08
N PRO A 241 -24.93 4.24 -25.20
CA PRO A 241 -24.10 5.38 -24.84
C PRO A 241 -24.43 6.57 -25.74
N VAL A 242 -24.75 7.72 -25.14
CA VAL A 242 -24.93 8.97 -25.86
C VAL A 242 -23.55 9.44 -26.35
N ALA A 243 -23.40 9.62 -27.66
CA ALA A 243 -22.17 10.10 -28.25
C ALA A 243 -21.96 11.58 -27.91
N PHE A 244 -20.91 11.89 -27.15
CA PHE A 244 -20.58 13.26 -26.76
C PHE A 244 -19.90 13.98 -27.93
N GLY A 245 -20.69 14.50 -28.88
CA GLY A 245 -20.17 15.28 -30.01
C GLY A 245 -21.12 15.58 -31.18
N GLU A 246 -22.30 14.96 -31.29
CA GLU A 246 -23.14 15.05 -32.51
C GLU A 246 -24.21 16.16 -32.51
N GLU A 247 -24.29 17.02 -31.48
CA GLU A 247 -25.31 18.09 -31.37
C GLU A 247 -24.69 19.51 -31.24
N TYR A 248 -23.42 19.67 -31.60
CA TYR A 248 -22.76 20.99 -31.76
C TYR A 248 -22.41 21.23 -33.23
N ASP A 249 -23.44 21.40 -34.04
CA ASP A 249 -23.32 21.91 -35.42
C ASP A 249 -23.02 23.42 -35.32
N LEU A 250 -21.74 23.75 -35.14
CA LEU A 250 -21.24 25.13 -35.09
C LEU A 250 -20.97 25.59 -36.52
N ASP A 251 -21.92 26.35 -37.09
CA ASP A 251 -21.75 27.02 -38.37
C ASP A 251 -20.43 27.82 -38.41
N ASP A 252 -19.54 27.49 -39.35
CA ASP A 252 -18.17 28.05 -39.47
C ASP A 252 -18.13 29.60 -39.60
N ASP A 253 -19.25 30.23 -39.95
CA ASP A 253 -19.38 31.70 -40.06
C ASP A 253 -19.13 32.42 -38.73
N ASP A 254 -19.58 31.86 -37.58
CA ASP A 254 -19.54 32.55 -36.28
C ASP A 254 -18.09 32.65 -35.72
N ALA A 255 -17.19 31.79 -36.20
CA ALA A 255 -15.75 31.86 -35.89
C ALA A 255 -15.06 33.09 -36.53
N SER A 256 -15.66 33.70 -37.56
CA SER A 256 -15.05 34.78 -38.35
C SER A 256 -15.17 36.19 -37.73
N GLU A 257 -16.22 36.45 -36.95
CA GLU A 257 -16.42 37.72 -36.21
C GLU A 257 -15.35 37.90 -35.11
N ILE A 258 -14.93 36.81 -34.47
CA ILE A 258 -14.04 36.84 -33.29
C ILE A 258 -12.64 37.37 -33.64
N PHE A 259 -12.11 37.03 -34.82
CA PHE A 259 -10.75 37.41 -35.23
C PHE A 259 -10.66 38.68 -36.10
N SER A 260 -11.78 39.21 -36.57
CA SER A 260 -11.81 40.38 -37.48
C SER A 260 -11.76 41.73 -36.77
N ARG A 261 -12.13 41.83 -35.48
CA ARG A 261 -12.11 43.09 -34.69
C ARG A 261 -10.74 43.49 -34.10
N ARG A 262 -9.63 43.24 -34.80
CA ARG A 262 -8.30 43.71 -34.36
C ARG A 262 -7.38 44.19 -35.48
N ARG A 263 -7.70 45.35 -36.05
CA ARG A 263 -6.77 46.19 -36.80
C ARG A 263 -7.06 47.67 -36.62
#